data_AF-A0A8I1ARH4-F1
#
_entry.id   AF-A0A8I1ARH4-F1
#
_cell.length_a   1.000
_cell.length_b   1.000
_cell.length_c   1.000
_cell.angle_alpha   90.00
_cell.angle_beta   90.00
_cell.angle_gamma   90.00
#
_symmetry.space_group_name_H-M   'P 1'
#
loop_
_entity.id
_entity.type
_entity.pdbx_description
1 polymer ?
#
loop_
_entity_poly.entity_id
_entity_poly.type
_entity_poly.pdbx_seq_one_letter_code
_entity_poly.pdbx_strand_id
1 'polypeptide(L)' 'AVFEHAGHISTLHQTFYSIWNGWLPTSGFKAVDAPEFERYSGDYDPVTGAGVLEIWLPVEPVA' A
#
# COMPACT_ATOMS: atom_id res chain seq x y z
N ALA A 1 -3.47 3.38 7.58
CA ALA A 1 -2.01 3.49 7.35
C ALA A 1 -1.79 3.79 5.87
N VAL A 2 -0.71 4.50 5.54
CA VAL A 2 -0.37 4.89 4.16
C VAL A 2 1.05 4.41 3.87
N PHE A 3 1.23 3.72 2.75
CA PHE A 3 2.53 3.17 2.34
C PHE A 3 2.89 3.62 0.93
N GLU A 4 4.12 4.04 0.74
CA GLU A 4 4.63 4.43 -0.57
C GLU A 4 5.24 3.22 -1.31
N HIS A 5 4.88 3.07 -2.58
CA HIS A 5 5.53 2.19 -3.54
C HIS A 5 6.34 3.04 -4.54
N ALA A 6 7.66 3.07 -4.35
CA ALA A 6 8.60 3.80 -5.19
C ALA A 6 9.28 2.89 -6.25
N GLY A 7 8.53 1.92 -6.77
CA GLY A 7 8.98 0.95 -7.77
C GLY A 7 8.14 0.96 -9.04
N HIS A 8 8.54 0.16 -10.03
CA HIS A 8 7.72 -0.06 -11.21
C HIS A 8 6.44 -0.82 -10.83
N ILE A 9 5.28 -0.44 -11.37
CA ILE A 9 3.97 -0.99 -10.98
C ILE A 9 3.87 -2.53 -10.99
N SER A 10 4.65 -3.21 -11.84
CA SER A 10 4.71 -4.68 -11.86
C SER A 10 5.14 -5.31 -10.53
N THR A 11 5.82 -4.57 -9.65
CA THR A 11 6.26 -5.05 -8.32
C THR A 11 5.34 -4.60 -7.18
N LEU A 12 4.22 -3.92 -7.46
CA LEU A 12 3.28 -3.45 -6.45
C LEU A 12 2.77 -4.57 -5.53
N HIS A 13 2.56 -5.77 -6.10
CA HIS A 13 2.16 -6.96 -5.34
C HIS A 13 3.15 -7.32 -4.21
N GLN A 14 4.43 -6.99 -4.36
CA GLN A 14 5.44 -7.23 -3.33
C GLN A 14 5.24 -6.27 -2.16
N THR A 15 4.89 -5.02 -2.43
CA THR A 15 4.56 -4.05 -1.37
C THR A 15 3.31 -4.49 -0.61
N PHE A 16 2.25 -4.94 -1.30
CA PHE A 16 1.10 -5.55 -0.64
C PHE A 16 1.50 -6.76 0.22
N TYR A 17 2.32 -7.66 -0.32
CA TYR A 17 2.80 -8.81 0.44
C TYR A 17 3.53 -8.39 1.72
N SER A 18 4.44 -7.41 1.63
CA SER A 18 5.18 -6.88 2.79
C SER A 18 4.26 -6.18 3.80
N ILE A 19 3.24 -5.45 3.35
CA ILE A 19 2.25 -4.82 4.24
C ILE A 19 1.48 -5.90 4.99
N TRP A 20 0.87 -6.85 4.28
CA TRP A 20 -0.05 -7.83 4.86
C TRP A 20 0.65 -8.92 5.67
N ASN A 21 1.83 -9.37 5.24
CA ASN A 21 2.53 -10.51 5.86
C ASN A 21 3.73 -10.09 6.73
N GLY A 22 4.19 -8.85 6.62
CA GLY A 22 5.33 -8.34 7.39
C GLY A 22 4.90 -7.28 8.40
N TRP A 23 4.43 -6.13 7.90
CA TRP A 23 4.10 -4.99 8.74
C TRP A 23 2.86 -5.24 9.60
N LEU A 24 1.72 -5.57 8.99
CA LEU A 24 0.42 -5.62 9.68
C LEU A 24 0.45 -6.54 10.92
N PRO A 25 0.99 -7.78 10.86
CA PRO A 25 1.02 -8.68 12.02
C PRO A 25 1.84 -8.16 13.21
N THR A 26 2.78 -7.25 12.99
CA THR A 26 3.70 -6.72 14.02
C THR A 26 3.47 -5.24 14.35
N SER A 27 2.54 -4.60 13.64
CA SER A 27 2.33 -3.14 13.69
C SER A 27 1.61 -2.63 14.94
N GLY A 28 0.94 -3.50 15.70
CA GLY A 28 -0.01 -3.10 16.74
C GLY A 28 -1.34 -2.57 16.18
N PHE A 29 -1.58 -2.71 14.88
CA PHE A 29 -2.84 -2.37 14.22
C PHE A 29 -3.51 -3.61 13.62
N LYS A 30 -4.82 -3.55 13.44
CA LYS A 30 -5.60 -4.49 12.63
C LYS A 30 -6.24 -3.77 11.45
N ALA A 31 -6.36 -4.47 10.33
CA ALA A 31 -7.16 -4.00 9.20
C ALA A 31 -8.63 -3.94 9.61
N VAL A 32 -9.34 -2.90 9.17
CA VAL A 32 -10.79 -2.78 9.38
C VAL A 32 -11.53 -3.24 8.12
N ASP A 33 -12.77 -3.68 8.30
CA ASP A 33 -13.68 -4.03 7.18
C ASP A 33 -14.15 -2.76 6.47
N ALA A 34 -13.24 -2.20 5.66
CA ALA A 34 -13.46 -1.02 4.83
C ALA A 34 -12.60 -1.11 3.55
N PRO A 35 -12.96 -0.41 2.47
CA PRO A 35 -12.21 -0.47 1.22
C PRO A 35 -10.77 0.05 1.36
N GLU A 36 -9.81 -0.76 0.91
CA GLU A 36 -8.46 -0.28 0.58
C GLU A 36 -8.43 0.30 -0.84
N PHE A 37 -7.52 1.23 -1.09
CA PHE A 37 -7.34 1.80 -2.43
C PHE A 37 -5.90 2.22 -2.70
N GLU A 38 -5.58 2.31 -3.99
CA GLU A 38 -4.32 2.83 -4.51
C GLU A 38 -4.54 4.27 -4.96
N ARG A 39 -3.66 5.18 -4.54
CA ARG A 39 -3.63 6.55 -5.06
C ARG A 39 -2.39 6.71 -5.93
N TYR A 40 -2.64 7.07 -7.18
CA TYR A 40 -1.61 7.37 -8.17
C TYR A 40 -1.18 8.82 -8.00
N SER A 41 0.14 9.03 -7.95
CA SER A 41 0.73 10.37 -7.93
C SER A 41 0.46 11.12 -9.25
N GLY A 42 0.60 12.45 -9.23
CA GLY A 42 0.36 13.28 -10.42
C GLY A 42 1.39 13.07 -11.53
N ASP A 43 2.56 12.52 -11.20
CA ASP A 43 3.65 12.16 -12.10
C ASP A 43 3.62 10.68 -12.54
N TYR A 44 2.58 9.93 -12.18
CA TYR A 44 2.42 8.56 -12.65
C TYR A 44 2.19 8.49 -14.16
N ASP A 45 3.00 7.67 -14.83
CA ASP A 45 2.90 7.39 -16.26
C ASP A 45 2.44 5.93 -16.49
N PRO A 46 1.20 5.71 -16.97
CA PRO A 46 0.68 4.37 -17.22
C PRO A 46 1.35 3.64 -18.39
N VAL A 47 2.06 4.36 -19.27
CA VAL A 47 2.77 3.76 -20.41
C VAL A 47 4.08 3.15 -19.96
N THR A 48 4.82 3.86 -19.11
CA THR A 48 6.13 3.40 -18.61
C THR A 48 6.03 2.67 -17.28
N GLY A 49 4.88 2.72 -16.60
CA GLY A 49 4.69 2.11 -15.27
C GLY A 49 5.51 2.78 -14.17
N ALA A 50 5.99 4.00 -14.43
CA ALA A 50 6.83 4.79 -13.54
C ALA A 50 6.01 5.85 -12.78
N GLY A 51 6.55 6.31 -11.67
CA GLY A 51 5.90 7.23 -10.73
C GLY A 51 5.58 6.54 -9.40
N VAL A 52 5.10 7.31 -8.44
CA VAL A 52 4.81 6.83 -7.09
C VAL A 52 3.36 6.39 -6.96
N LEU A 53 3.12 5.29 -6.27
CA LEU A 53 1.80 4.88 -5.81
C LEU A 53 1.76 4.88 -4.29
N GLU A 54 0.63 5.30 -3.73
CA GLU A 54 0.33 5.13 -2.30
C GLU A 54 -0.70 4.02 -2.13
N ILE A 55 -0.46 3.11 -1.20
CA ILE A 55 -1.43 2.11 -0.74
C ILE A 55 -2.06 2.62 0.55
N TRP A 56 -3.38 2.80 0.54
CA TRP A 56 -4.16 3.25 1.69
C TRP A 56 -4.91 2.07 2.29
N LEU A 57 -4.41 1.57 3.42
CA LEU A 57 -5.01 0.48 4.17
C LEU A 57 -5.73 1.03 5.42
N PRO A 58 -7.07 0.94 5.49
CA PRO A 58 -7.81 1.28 6.69
C PRO A 58 -7.40 0.38 7.87
N VAL A 59 -7.06 1.00 9.00
CA VAL A 59 -6.63 0.27 10.20
C VAL A 59 -7.13 0.94 11.49
N GLU A 60 -7.23 0.15 12.54
CA GLU A 60 -7.45 0.60 13.92
C GLU A 60 -6.45 -0.06 14.87
N PRO A 61 -6.13 0.54 16.03
CA PRO A 61 -5.24 -0.08 17.03
C PRO A 61 -5.78 -1.43 17.53
N VAL A 62 -4.90 -2.38 17.77
CA VAL A 62 -5.23 -3.59 18.53
C VAL A 62 -5.26 -3.21 20.01
N ALA A 63 -6.41 -3.41 20.66
CA ALA A 63 -6.62 -3.14 22.08
C ALA A 63 -5.84 -4.11 22.99
#